data_AF-A0A542JFW2-F1
#
_entry.id   AF-A0A542JFW2-F1
#
_cell.length_a   1.000
_cell.length_b   1.000
_cell.length_c   1.000
_cell.angle_alpha   90.00
_cell.angle_beta   90.00
_cell.angle_gamma   90.00
#
_symmetry.space_group_name_H-M   'P 1'
#
loop_
_entity.id
_entity.type
_entity.pdbx_description
1 polymer ?
#
loop_
_entity_poly.entity_id
_entity_poly.type
_entity_poly.pdbx_seq_one_letter_code
_entity_poly.pdbx_strand_id
1 'polypeptide(L)'
;MTDTPADGSPGEKPPTVDSPALILARAQSGARLDKARIDRNKNTWRDLLVGIPITLAFFGTGVVILINWSDYDPFGGGPKPMHWGWGAASIGFAVMAAIILSVRAASQNAVLEEIETEERVFLRAAELEHAPEVDAPLKVNRTLLQEYHRLSTSQARSAFRLAQWVMVAAALLVLGGATAVVWARNTTTAVTVATLTGLISALGSYISTTLLATYRVSVEQARFYFREPLAGGYLLAAENLAQRLDTGERTAALGRVVDGFIQAAIQVPQAVTPTTDTGQQTNPAQKSEEATPS
;
A
#
# COMPACT_ATOMS: atom_id res chain seq x y z
N MET A 1 19.65 -2.82 51.29
CA MET A 1 20.83 -3.22 50.50
C MET A 1 20.37 -3.31 49.06
N THR A 2 20.47 -2.19 48.35
CA THR A 2 20.00 -2.01 46.97
C THR A 2 21.16 -1.37 46.24
N ASP A 3 21.90 -2.20 45.51
CA ASP A 3 23.02 -1.77 44.67
C ASP A 3 22.46 -1.06 43.44
N THR A 4 22.60 0.26 43.43
CA THR A 4 22.43 1.10 42.25
C THR A 4 23.74 1.00 41.44
N PRO A 5 23.74 0.41 40.24
CA PRO A 5 24.94 0.41 39.41
C PRO A 5 25.21 1.84 38.95
N ALA A 6 26.34 2.38 39.41
CA ALA A 6 26.90 3.62 38.91
C ALA A 6 27.39 3.39 37.48
N ASP A 7 26.49 3.61 36.51
CA ASP A 7 26.83 3.74 35.09
C ASP A 7 27.56 5.06 34.88
N GLY A 8 28.86 5.04 35.20
CA GLY A 8 29.81 6.10 34.88
C GLY A 8 30.35 5.92 33.47
N SER A 9 29.50 6.03 32.45
CA SER A 9 29.97 6.24 31.09
C SER A 9 30.51 7.68 30.99
N PRO A 10 31.83 7.89 30.80
CA PRO A 10 32.40 9.22 30.70
C PRO A 10 31.71 9.95 29.55
N GLY A 11 31.15 11.12 29.85
CA GLY A 11 30.35 11.93 28.93
C GLY A 11 31.10 12.21 27.63
N GLU A 12 30.91 11.33 26.66
CA GLU A 12 31.27 11.54 25.28
C GLU A 12 30.41 12.71 24.83
N LYS A 13 31.02 13.90 24.77
CA LYS A 13 30.36 15.09 24.24
C LYS A 13 29.78 14.67 22.89
N PRO A 14 28.47 14.82 22.65
CA PRO A 14 27.88 14.46 21.38
C PRO A 14 28.71 15.16 20.30
N PRO A 15 29.18 14.43 19.28
CA PRO A 15 30.07 14.99 18.28
C PRO A 15 29.40 16.25 17.72
N THR A 16 29.95 17.42 18.04
CA THR A 16 29.50 18.72 17.55
C THR A 16 29.99 18.86 16.12
N VAL A 17 29.46 18.01 15.24
CA VAL A 17 29.78 18.05 13.81
C VAL A 17 28.72 18.93 13.16
N ASP A 18 28.88 20.23 13.38
CA ASP A 18 28.25 21.29 12.59
C ASP A 18 28.96 21.38 11.24
N SER A 19 28.94 20.29 10.47
CA SER A 19 29.37 20.36 9.08
C SER A 19 28.41 21.32 8.37
N PRO A 20 28.88 22.40 7.74
CA PRO A 20 28.00 23.35 7.04
C PRO A 20 27.15 22.65 5.95
N ALA A 21 27.65 21.52 5.40
CA ALA A 21 26.89 20.67 4.51
C ALA A 21 25.69 19.99 5.19
N LEU A 22 25.85 19.48 6.41
CA LEU A 22 24.78 18.85 7.19
C LEU A 22 23.71 19.88 7.61
N ILE A 23 24.13 21.09 7.97
CA ILE A 23 23.22 22.20 8.31
C ILE A 23 22.40 22.59 7.07
N LEU A 24 23.04 22.72 5.92
CA LEU A 24 22.36 23.08 4.66
C LEU A 24 21.41 21.96 4.18
N ALA A 25 21.83 20.70 4.31
CA ALA A 25 21.01 19.52 4.08
C ALA A 25 19.73 19.53 4.94
N ARG A 26 19.87 19.70 6.26
CA ARG A 26 18.73 19.77 7.20
C ARG A 26 17.81 20.95 6.92
N ALA A 27 18.36 22.10 6.53
CA ALA A 27 17.56 23.27 6.19
C ALA A 27 16.73 23.05 4.89
N GLN A 28 17.35 22.47 3.86
CA GLN A 28 16.65 22.16 2.61
C GLN A 28 15.58 21.08 2.79
N SER A 29 15.86 20.06 3.58
CA SER A 29 14.93 18.98 3.85
C SER A 29 13.72 19.48 4.67
N GLY A 30 13.97 20.27 5.71
CA GLY A 30 12.90 20.87 6.52
C GLY A 30 11.96 21.73 5.68
N ALA A 31 12.49 22.53 4.75
CA ALA A 31 11.68 23.34 3.85
C ALA A 31 10.78 22.50 2.91
N ARG A 32 11.27 21.34 2.43
CA ARG A 32 10.47 20.41 1.61
C ARG A 32 9.36 19.76 2.43
N LEU A 33 9.67 19.34 3.65
CA LEU A 33 8.74 18.66 4.55
C LEU A 33 7.65 19.63 5.03
N ASP A 34 8.00 20.87 5.35
CA ASP A 34 7.04 21.93 5.69
C ASP A 34 6.11 22.25 4.53
N LYS A 35 6.66 22.38 3.30
CA LYS A 35 5.85 22.57 2.11
C LYS A 35 4.85 21.42 1.91
N ALA A 36 5.31 20.17 2.02
CA ALA A 36 4.45 19.00 1.88
C ALA A 36 3.36 18.95 2.98
N ARG A 37 3.69 19.33 4.22
CA ARG A 37 2.72 19.44 5.33
C ARG A 37 1.68 20.53 5.07
N ILE A 38 2.08 21.68 4.56
CA ILE A 38 1.16 22.77 4.21
C ILE A 38 0.22 22.34 3.09
N ASP A 39 0.75 21.73 2.02
CA ASP A 39 -0.05 21.24 0.89
C ASP A 39 -1.05 20.16 1.33
N ARG A 40 -0.63 19.25 2.23
CA ARG A 40 -1.51 18.25 2.84
C ARG A 40 -2.59 18.89 3.71
N ASN A 41 -2.23 19.83 4.59
CA ASN A 41 -3.20 20.47 5.46
C ASN A 41 -4.25 21.22 4.63
N LYS A 42 -3.83 21.92 3.57
CA LYS A 42 -4.73 22.62 2.65
C LYS A 42 -5.70 21.67 1.94
N ASN A 43 -5.20 20.54 1.43
CA ASN A 43 -6.05 19.54 0.78
C ASN A 43 -6.97 18.82 1.76
N THR A 44 -6.47 18.46 2.94
CA THR A 44 -7.26 17.84 4.02
C THR A 44 -8.38 18.78 4.45
N TRP A 45 -8.09 20.08 4.63
CA TRP A 45 -9.12 21.08 4.95
C TRP A 45 -10.18 21.20 3.88
N ARG A 46 -9.81 21.14 2.59
CA ARG A 46 -10.77 21.17 1.48
C ARG A 46 -11.64 19.91 1.46
N ASP A 47 -11.04 18.75 1.64
CA ASP A 47 -11.76 17.46 1.67
C ASP A 47 -12.69 17.38 2.90
N LEU A 48 -12.30 17.95 4.04
CA LEU A 48 -13.09 17.98 5.28
C LEU A 48 -14.23 19.02 5.20
N LEU A 49 -13.97 20.23 4.67
CA LEU A 49 -14.98 21.27 4.50
C LEU A 49 -16.02 20.97 3.44
N VAL A 50 -15.63 20.33 2.34
CA VAL A 50 -16.51 20.14 1.19
C VAL A 50 -16.99 18.69 1.10
N GLY A 51 -16.09 17.72 1.27
CA GLY A 51 -16.41 16.31 1.08
C GLY A 51 -17.31 15.72 2.18
N ILE A 52 -17.03 16.00 3.44
CA ILE A 52 -17.79 15.43 4.57
C ILE A 52 -19.23 15.97 4.62
N PRO A 53 -19.50 17.29 4.49
CA PRO A 53 -20.87 17.78 4.51
C PRO A 53 -21.69 17.27 3.35
N ILE A 54 -21.10 17.18 2.14
CA ILE A 54 -21.79 16.65 0.96
C ILE A 54 -22.15 15.17 1.17
N THR A 55 -21.21 14.34 1.64
CA THR A 55 -21.48 12.92 1.90
C THR A 55 -22.55 12.72 2.97
N LEU A 56 -22.49 13.48 4.07
CA LEU A 56 -23.52 13.44 5.12
C LEU A 56 -24.89 13.95 4.63
N ALA A 57 -24.93 14.99 3.79
CA ALA A 57 -26.16 15.51 3.23
C ALA A 57 -26.86 14.49 2.32
N PHE A 58 -26.10 13.82 1.43
CA PHE A 58 -26.65 12.75 0.58
C PHE A 58 -27.10 11.55 1.39
N PHE A 59 -26.33 11.13 2.40
CA PHE A 59 -26.72 10.04 3.28
C PHE A 59 -28.00 10.37 4.07
N GLY A 60 -28.03 11.53 4.73
CA GLY A 60 -29.19 11.99 5.49
C GLY A 60 -30.44 12.14 4.62
N THR A 61 -30.31 12.71 3.42
CA THR A 61 -31.42 12.82 2.47
C THR A 61 -31.93 11.44 2.06
N GLY A 62 -31.03 10.49 1.76
CA GLY A 62 -31.40 9.12 1.43
C GLY A 62 -32.14 8.40 2.56
N VAL A 63 -31.69 8.56 3.80
CA VAL A 63 -32.33 7.99 5.00
C VAL A 63 -33.69 8.62 5.26
N VAL A 64 -33.82 9.95 5.17
CA VAL A 64 -35.12 10.63 5.37
C VAL A 64 -36.15 10.21 4.32
N ILE A 65 -35.73 10.04 3.05
CA ILE A 65 -36.60 9.53 1.98
C ILE A 65 -37.04 8.10 2.27
N LEU A 66 -36.17 7.26 2.84
CA LEU A 66 -36.50 5.88 3.23
C LEU A 66 -37.42 5.80 4.46
N ILE A 67 -37.23 6.67 5.46
CA ILE A 67 -38.04 6.67 6.68
C ILE A 67 -39.45 7.23 6.41
N ASN A 68 -39.56 8.37 5.73
CA ASN A 68 -40.86 8.96 5.37
C ASN A 68 -41.71 8.08 4.44
N TRP A 69 -41.10 7.05 3.84
CA TRP A 69 -41.80 6.03 3.07
C TRP A 69 -42.57 5.04 3.96
N SER A 70 -42.08 4.76 5.17
CA SER A 70 -42.70 3.81 6.12
C SER A 70 -44.11 4.23 6.56
N ASP A 71 -44.39 5.53 6.60
CA ASP A 71 -45.63 6.07 7.19
C ASP A 71 -46.73 6.38 6.17
N TYR A 72 -46.52 6.11 4.88
CA TYR A 72 -47.40 6.58 3.81
C TYR A 72 -48.20 5.47 3.11
N ASP A 73 -49.26 4.96 3.75
CA ASP A 73 -50.57 4.86 3.09
C ASP A 73 -51.74 4.58 4.07
N PRO A 74 -52.44 5.63 4.54
CA PRO A 74 -53.74 5.44 5.18
C PRO A 74 -54.93 5.38 4.19
N PHE A 75 -54.77 5.68 2.90
CA PHE A 75 -55.91 5.86 1.98
C PHE A 75 -55.69 5.33 0.54
N GLY A 76 -55.61 4.01 0.39
CA GLY A 76 -56.04 3.20 -0.77
C GLY A 76 -56.06 3.79 -2.20
N GLY A 77 -55.05 4.53 -2.64
CA GLY A 77 -55.13 5.28 -3.91
C GLY A 77 -53.85 5.25 -4.77
N GLY A 78 -53.70 4.19 -5.57
CA GLY A 78 -52.89 4.17 -6.79
C GLY A 78 -51.38 3.92 -6.64
N PRO A 79 -50.70 3.38 -7.69
CA PRO A 79 -49.27 3.13 -7.68
C PRO A 79 -48.49 4.45 -7.70
N LYS A 80 -47.95 4.85 -6.55
CA LYS A 80 -47.12 6.07 -6.45
C LYS A 80 -45.75 5.84 -7.13
N PRO A 81 -45.28 6.79 -7.96
CA PRO A 81 -44.13 6.58 -8.84
C PRO A 81 -42.77 6.71 -8.13
N MET A 82 -41.92 5.69 -8.17
CA MET A 82 -40.46 5.76 -8.31
C MET A 82 -39.62 6.69 -7.37
N HIS A 83 -40.07 7.03 -6.16
CA HIS A 83 -39.26 7.84 -5.22
C HIS A 83 -38.20 7.03 -4.46
N TRP A 84 -38.42 5.73 -4.25
CA TRP A 84 -37.50 4.85 -3.51
C TRP A 84 -36.11 4.73 -4.18
N GLY A 85 -36.07 4.78 -5.52
CA GLY A 85 -34.81 4.76 -6.27
C GLY A 85 -33.89 5.94 -5.91
N TRP A 86 -34.46 7.11 -5.58
CA TRP A 86 -33.68 8.28 -5.15
C TRP A 86 -33.05 8.10 -3.77
N GLY A 87 -33.75 7.44 -2.83
CA GLY A 87 -33.20 7.13 -1.50
C GLY A 87 -31.99 6.20 -1.60
N ALA A 88 -32.13 5.10 -2.33
CA ALA A 88 -31.05 4.14 -2.58
C ALA A 88 -29.88 4.77 -3.35
N ALA A 89 -30.15 5.56 -4.39
CA ALA A 89 -29.12 6.25 -5.17
C ALA A 89 -28.32 7.24 -4.31
N SER A 90 -28.99 7.98 -3.40
CA SER A 90 -28.33 8.95 -2.52
C SER A 90 -27.39 8.27 -1.52
N ILE A 91 -27.80 7.14 -0.95
CA ILE A 91 -26.93 6.33 -0.06
C ILE A 91 -25.74 5.77 -0.85
N GLY A 92 -25.99 5.21 -2.04
CA GLY A 92 -24.92 4.70 -2.91
C GLY A 92 -23.89 5.79 -3.25
N PHE A 93 -24.36 6.99 -3.57
CA PHE A 93 -23.49 8.15 -3.83
C PHE A 93 -22.67 8.56 -2.60
N ALA A 94 -23.29 8.59 -1.41
CA ALA A 94 -22.59 8.91 -0.17
C ALA A 94 -21.49 7.89 0.15
N VAL A 95 -21.75 6.60 -0.02
CA VAL A 95 -20.75 5.53 0.18
C VAL A 95 -19.60 5.68 -0.82
N MET A 96 -19.90 5.87 -2.11
CA MET A 96 -18.88 6.07 -3.13
C MET A 96 -18.00 7.29 -2.87
N ALA A 97 -18.61 8.42 -2.50
CA ALA A 97 -17.87 9.62 -2.16
C ALA A 97 -17.01 9.43 -0.89
N ALA A 98 -17.50 8.70 0.13
CA ALA A 98 -16.71 8.35 1.31
C ALA A 98 -15.49 7.48 0.95
N ILE A 99 -15.65 6.51 0.04
CA ILE A 99 -14.54 5.68 -0.47
C ILE A 99 -13.52 6.55 -1.20
N ILE A 100 -13.96 7.43 -2.10
CA ILE A 100 -13.07 8.33 -2.85
C ILE A 100 -12.27 9.23 -1.90
N LEU A 101 -12.93 9.84 -0.91
CA LEU A 101 -12.26 10.67 0.10
C LEU A 101 -11.25 9.86 0.92
N SER A 102 -11.58 8.61 1.27
CA SER A 102 -10.69 7.73 2.01
C SER A 102 -9.45 7.33 1.20
N VAL A 103 -9.63 6.98 -0.08
CA VAL A 103 -8.53 6.67 -1.01
C VAL A 103 -7.63 7.90 -1.19
N ARG A 104 -8.24 9.08 -1.37
CA ARG A 104 -7.49 10.33 -1.55
C ARG A 104 -6.72 10.73 -0.30
N ALA A 105 -7.30 10.55 0.88
CA ALA A 105 -6.61 10.78 2.14
C ALA A 105 -5.45 9.79 2.32
N ALA A 106 -5.65 8.52 1.97
CA ALA A 106 -4.60 7.50 2.02
C ALA A 106 -3.45 7.80 1.05
N SER A 107 -3.74 8.24 -0.18
CA SER A 107 -2.72 8.57 -1.18
C SER A 107 -1.89 9.80 -0.77
N GLN A 108 -2.53 10.83 -0.20
CA GLN A 108 -1.81 11.99 0.32
C GLN A 108 -0.88 11.63 1.49
N ASN A 109 -1.32 10.72 2.36
CA ASN A 109 -0.49 10.26 3.48
C ASN A 109 0.72 9.46 2.97
N ALA A 110 0.55 8.66 1.91
CA ALA A 110 1.65 7.88 1.32
C ALA A 110 2.76 8.78 0.76
N VAL A 111 2.41 9.86 0.06
CA VAL A 111 3.39 10.82 -0.49
C VAL A 111 4.20 11.50 0.63
N LEU A 112 3.55 11.86 1.73
CA LEU A 112 4.25 12.44 2.88
C LEU A 112 5.19 11.44 3.54
N GLU A 113 4.73 10.19 3.73
CA GLU A 113 5.56 9.14 4.32
C GLU A 113 6.79 8.86 3.45
N GLU A 114 6.67 8.93 2.12
CA GLU A 114 7.78 8.82 1.18
C GLU A 114 8.80 9.96 1.35
N ILE A 115 8.34 11.22 1.39
CA ILE A 115 9.21 12.39 1.60
C ILE A 115 9.93 12.31 2.95
N GLU A 116 9.21 11.98 4.04
CA GLU A 116 9.82 11.84 5.36
C GLU A 116 10.82 10.69 5.43
N THR A 117 10.62 9.63 4.63
CA THR A 117 11.52 8.48 4.57
C THR A 117 12.78 8.81 3.79
N GLU A 118 12.64 9.46 2.63
CA GLU A 118 13.77 9.94 1.83
C GLU A 118 14.66 10.87 2.65
N GLU A 119 14.07 11.80 3.40
CA GLU A 119 14.79 12.71 4.29
C GLU A 119 15.52 11.95 5.41
N ARG A 120 14.86 11.00 6.08
CA ARG A 120 15.49 10.17 7.11
C ARG A 120 16.67 9.38 6.58
N VAL A 121 16.56 8.81 5.38
CA VAL A 121 17.63 8.06 4.73
C VAL A 121 18.80 8.99 4.39
N PHE A 122 18.52 10.16 3.83
CA PHE A 122 19.55 11.14 3.47
C PHE A 122 20.31 11.68 4.69
N LEU A 123 19.60 12.03 5.76
CA LEU A 123 20.22 12.51 7.00
C LEU A 123 21.08 11.43 7.66
N ARG A 124 20.60 10.18 7.72
CA ARG A 124 21.39 9.06 8.23
C ARG A 124 22.63 8.79 7.38
N ALA A 125 22.51 8.86 6.05
CA ALA A 125 23.66 8.68 5.17
C ALA A 125 24.74 9.75 5.43
N ALA A 126 24.35 11.01 5.57
CA ALA A 126 25.27 12.11 5.88
C ALA A 126 25.91 11.99 7.28
N GLU A 127 25.16 11.52 8.28
CA GLU A 127 25.68 11.23 9.63
C GLU A 127 26.70 10.08 9.61
N LEU A 128 26.48 9.07 8.77
CA LEU A 128 27.31 7.89 8.66
C LEU A 128 28.61 8.13 7.88
N GLU A 129 28.63 9.10 6.96
CA GLU A 129 29.86 9.58 6.30
C GLU A 129 30.89 10.13 7.31
N HIS A 130 30.44 10.56 8.49
CA HIS A 130 31.30 11.14 9.54
C HIS A 130 31.58 10.16 10.71
N ALA A 131 31.03 8.94 10.67
CA ALA A 131 31.24 7.94 11.73
C ALA A 131 32.56 7.16 11.51
N PRO A 132 33.36 6.90 12.56
CA PRO A 132 34.64 6.21 12.43
C PRO A 132 34.52 4.80 11.82
N GLU A 133 35.55 4.45 11.04
CA GLU A 133 35.46 3.87 9.68
C GLU A 133 35.25 2.35 9.56
N VAL A 134 35.07 1.60 10.66
CA VAL A 134 35.13 0.11 10.59
C VAL A 134 33.79 -0.60 10.81
N ASP A 135 32.92 -0.11 11.69
CA ASP A 135 31.60 -0.71 11.95
C ASP A 135 30.43 0.07 11.33
N ALA A 136 30.69 1.28 10.82
CA ALA A 136 29.70 2.16 10.23
C ALA A 136 28.90 1.47 9.10
N PRO A 137 29.50 0.92 8.03
CA PRO A 137 28.75 0.45 6.86
C PRO A 137 27.80 -0.71 7.18
N LEU A 138 28.16 -1.60 8.12
CA LEU A 138 27.31 -2.72 8.50
C LEU A 138 26.09 -2.27 9.32
N LYS A 139 26.28 -1.26 10.19
CA LYS A 139 25.18 -0.61 10.92
C LYS A 139 24.26 0.18 9.97
N VAL A 140 24.81 0.86 8.95
CA VAL A 140 24.01 1.52 7.90
C VAL A 140 23.10 0.48 7.24
N ASN A 141 23.68 -0.61 6.74
CA ASN A 141 22.96 -1.59 5.95
C ASN A 141 21.82 -2.24 6.76
N ARG A 142 22.09 -2.62 8.02
CA ARG A 142 21.05 -3.15 8.92
C ARG A 142 19.93 -2.14 9.19
N THR A 143 20.28 -0.88 9.39
CA THR A 143 19.31 0.19 9.64
C THR A 143 18.45 0.44 8.40
N LEU A 144 19.05 0.46 7.21
CA LEU A 144 18.34 0.59 5.94
C LEU A 144 17.39 -0.59 5.70
N LEU A 145 17.83 -1.83 5.95
CA LEU A 145 17.00 -3.03 5.87
C LEU A 145 15.80 -2.96 6.82
N GLN A 146 16.02 -2.52 8.07
CA GLN A 146 14.94 -2.37 9.05
C GLN A 146 13.94 -1.29 8.64
N GLU A 147 14.42 -0.15 8.14
CA GLU A 147 13.55 0.94 7.68
C GLU A 147 12.73 0.51 6.47
N TYR A 148 13.35 -0.19 5.51
CA TYR A 148 12.66 -0.73 4.34
C TYR A 148 11.62 -1.80 4.72
N HIS A 149 11.93 -2.67 5.68
CA HIS A 149 10.96 -3.63 6.21
C HIS A 149 9.78 -2.92 6.90
N ARG A 150 10.05 -1.87 7.67
CA ARG A 150 9.00 -1.05 8.28
C ARG A 150 8.11 -0.38 7.22
N LEU A 151 8.70 0.18 6.17
CA LEU A 151 7.98 0.87 5.10
C LEU A 151 7.09 -0.11 4.31
N SER A 152 7.66 -1.24 3.89
CA SER A 152 6.91 -2.27 3.16
C SER A 152 5.76 -2.84 4.01
N THR A 153 5.96 -3.04 5.31
CA THR A 153 4.90 -3.52 6.21
C THR A 153 3.85 -2.45 6.52
N SER A 154 4.21 -1.17 6.63
CA SER A 154 3.24 -0.07 6.83
C SER A 154 2.34 0.09 5.61
N GLN A 155 2.93 0.12 4.41
CA GLN A 155 2.21 0.19 3.14
C GLN A 155 1.27 -1.00 2.96
N ALA A 156 1.75 -2.23 3.23
CA ALA A 156 0.92 -3.43 3.15
C ALA A 156 -0.28 -3.40 4.10
N ARG A 157 -0.11 -2.94 5.35
CA ARG A 157 -1.22 -2.81 6.32
C ARG A 157 -2.25 -1.77 5.89
N SER A 158 -1.81 -0.66 5.31
CA SER A 158 -2.72 0.39 4.83
C SER A 158 -3.49 -0.07 3.58
N ALA A 159 -2.82 -0.71 2.63
CA ALA A 159 -3.46 -1.33 1.47
C ALA A 159 -4.46 -2.42 1.88
N PHE A 160 -4.11 -3.28 2.84
CA PHE A 160 -5.00 -4.34 3.35
C PHE A 160 -6.26 -3.76 3.99
N ARG A 161 -6.12 -2.71 4.84
CA ARG A 161 -7.28 -2.03 5.43
C ARG A 161 -8.18 -1.41 4.39
N LEU A 162 -7.61 -0.74 3.38
CA LEU A 162 -8.37 -0.17 2.28
C LEU A 162 -9.11 -1.25 1.48
N ALA A 163 -8.44 -2.35 1.16
CA ALA A 163 -9.05 -3.49 0.48
C ALA A 163 -10.20 -4.08 1.31
N GLN A 164 -10.03 -4.21 2.63
CA GLN A 164 -11.09 -4.66 3.53
C GLN A 164 -12.30 -3.73 3.50
N TRP A 165 -12.10 -2.41 3.54
CA TRP A 165 -13.19 -1.43 3.41
C TRP A 165 -13.92 -1.53 2.08
N VAL A 166 -13.19 -1.68 0.97
CA VAL A 166 -13.78 -1.87 -0.36
C VAL A 166 -14.58 -3.17 -0.44
N MET A 167 -14.05 -4.28 0.10
CA MET A 167 -14.74 -5.57 0.15
C MET A 167 -16.03 -5.49 0.97
N VAL A 168 -15.98 -4.86 2.15
CA VAL A 168 -17.16 -4.65 3.00
C VAL A 168 -18.20 -3.78 2.28
N ALA A 169 -17.77 -2.68 1.65
CA ALA A 169 -18.68 -1.82 0.90
C ALA A 169 -19.34 -2.54 -0.27
N ALA A 170 -18.57 -3.32 -1.05
CA ALA A 170 -19.10 -4.12 -2.14
C ALA A 170 -20.09 -5.19 -1.64
N ALA A 171 -19.77 -5.89 -0.56
CA ALA A 171 -20.66 -6.88 0.05
C ALA A 171 -21.98 -6.26 0.53
N LEU A 172 -21.92 -5.09 1.18
CA LEU A 172 -23.11 -4.34 1.60
C LEU A 172 -23.96 -3.91 0.41
N LEU A 173 -23.34 -3.49 -0.69
CA LEU A 173 -24.03 -3.07 -1.90
C LEU A 173 -24.75 -4.27 -2.55
N VAL A 174 -24.11 -5.44 -2.62
CA VAL A 174 -24.72 -6.68 -3.12
C VAL A 174 -25.88 -7.14 -2.23
N LEU A 175 -25.70 -7.14 -0.90
CA LEU A 175 -26.77 -7.48 0.05
C LEU A 175 -27.95 -6.51 -0.05
N GLY A 176 -27.66 -5.21 -0.16
CA GLY A 176 -28.67 -4.17 -0.37
C GLY A 176 -29.43 -4.36 -1.69
N GLY A 177 -28.71 -4.64 -2.78
CA GLY A 177 -29.30 -4.93 -4.10
C GLY A 177 -30.17 -6.19 -4.10
N ALA A 178 -29.71 -7.28 -3.48
CA ALA A 178 -30.48 -8.51 -3.34
C ALA A 178 -31.77 -8.30 -2.53
N THR A 179 -31.67 -7.60 -1.39
CA THR A 179 -32.83 -7.26 -0.57
C THR A 179 -33.82 -6.39 -1.34
N ALA A 180 -33.31 -5.40 -2.07
CA ALA A 180 -34.11 -4.55 -2.97
C ALA A 180 -34.88 -5.35 -4.02
N VAL A 181 -34.26 -6.35 -4.66
CA VAL A 181 -34.92 -7.22 -5.65
C VAL A 181 -36.08 -7.99 -5.00
N VAL A 182 -35.88 -8.55 -3.82
CA VAL A 182 -36.93 -9.32 -3.10
C VAL A 182 -38.15 -8.45 -2.77
N TRP A 183 -37.95 -7.17 -2.50
CA TRP A 183 -39.01 -6.24 -2.13
C TRP A 183 -39.61 -5.49 -3.33
N ALA A 184 -39.02 -5.65 -4.53
CA ALA A 184 -39.50 -5.02 -5.74
C ALA A 184 -40.83 -5.65 -6.20
N ARG A 185 -41.90 -4.85 -6.20
CA ARG A 185 -43.21 -5.29 -6.69
C ARG A 185 -43.32 -5.29 -8.23
N ASN A 186 -42.38 -4.65 -8.93
CA ASN A 186 -42.36 -4.51 -10.38
C ASN A 186 -41.24 -5.36 -10.99
N THR A 187 -41.61 -6.23 -11.94
CA THR A 187 -40.68 -7.10 -12.67
C THR A 187 -39.58 -6.31 -13.40
N THR A 188 -39.91 -5.17 -14.01
CA THR A 188 -38.92 -4.32 -14.71
C THR A 188 -37.86 -3.79 -13.73
N THR A 189 -38.29 -3.35 -12.54
CA THR A 189 -37.39 -2.89 -11.48
C THR A 189 -36.54 -4.05 -10.95
N ALA A 190 -37.15 -5.21 -10.68
CA ALA A 190 -36.44 -6.39 -10.19
C ALA A 190 -35.35 -6.83 -11.18
N VAL A 191 -35.65 -6.90 -12.48
CA VAL A 191 -34.67 -7.26 -13.52
C VAL A 191 -33.55 -6.24 -13.59
N THR A 192 -33.84 -4.94 -13.53
CA THR A 192 -32.83 -3.88 -13.61
C THR A 192 -31.88 -3.91 -12.40
N VAL A 193 -32.42 -4.11 -11.19
CA VAL A 193 -31.60 -4.21 -9.97
C VAL A 193 -30.79 -5.50 -9.96
N ALA A 194 -31.36 -6.61 -10.45
CA ALA A 194 -30.66 -7.89 -10.56
C ALA A 194 -29.47 -7.82 -11.53
N THR A 195 -29.66 -7.21 -12.71
CA THR A 195 -28.56 -7.04 -13.69
C THR A 195 -27.47 -6.12 -13.17
N LEU A 196 -27.84 -5.01 -12.51
CA LEU A 196 -26.89 -4.10 -11.88
C LEU A 196 -26.11 -4.78 -10.75
N THR A 197 -26.79 -5.56 -9.90
CA THR A 197 -26.16 -6.32 -8.80
C THR A 197 -25.20 -7.38 -9.35
N GLY A 198 -25.59 -8.06 -10.43
CA GLY A 198 -24.73 -9.01 -11.13
C GLY A 198 -23.46 -8.35 -11.69
N LEU A 199 -23.60 -7.18 -12.31
CA LEU A 199 -22.46 -6.40 -12.82
C LEU A 199 -21.51 -5.97 -11.71
N ILE A 200 -22.04 -5.46 -10.59
CA ILE A 200 -21.23 -5.05 -9.43
C ILE A 200 -20.50 -6.25 -8.82
N SER A 201 -21.16 -7.41 -8.74
CA SER A 201 -20.55 -8.65 -8.25
C SER A 201 -19.41 -9.12 -9.15
N ALA A 202 -19.61 -9.08 -10.48
CA ALA A 202 -18.58 -9.42 -11.45
C ALA A 202 -17.38 -8.47 -11.37
N LEU A 203 -17.63 -7.17 -11.25
CA LEU A 203 -16.58 -6.16 -11.10
C LEU A 203 -15.81 -6.34 -9.78
N GLY A 204 -16.50 -6.63 -8.68
CA GLY A 204 -15.89 -6.93 -7.38
C GLY A 204 -14.98 -8.17 -7.45
N SER A 205 -15.44 -9.23 -8.12
CA SER A 205 -14.62 -10.42 -8.36
C SER A 205 -13.38 -10.10 -9.18
N TYR A 206 -13.53 -9.36 -10.29
CA TYR A 206 -12.42 -8.96 -11.15
C TYR A 206 -11.36 -8.13 -10.41
N ILE A 207 -11.79 -7.15 -9.61
CA ILE A 207 -10.90 -6.32 -8.80
C ILE A 207 -10.17 -7.18 -7.77
N SER A 208 -10.87 -8.09 -7.09
CA SER A 208 -10.26 -8.99 -6.11
C SER A 208 -9.16 -9.87 -6.74
N THR A 209 -9.44 -10.49 -7.89
CA THR A 209 -8.45 -11.28 -8.63
C THR A 209 -7.25 -10.44 -9.07
N THR A 210 -7.49 -9.21 -9.56
CA THR A 210 -6.42 -8.31 -10.00
C THR A 210 -5.54 -7.89 -8.84
N LEU A 211 -6.12 -7.49 -7.70
CA LEU A 211 -5.37 -7.11 -6.51
C LEU A 211 -4.54 -8.27 -5.97
N LEU A 212 -5.09 -9.49 -5.97
CA LEU A 212 -4.36 -10.67 -5.52
C LEU A 212 -3.20 -11.02 -6.46
N ALA A 213 -3.39 -10.86 -7.78
CA ALA A 213 -2.33 -11.05 -8.77
C ALA A 213 -1.21 -10.02 -8.58
N THR A 214 -1.55 -8.73 -8.48
CA THR A 214 -0.58 -7.66 -8.22
C THR A 214 0.15 -7.87 -6.91
N TYR A 215 -0.55 -8.26 -5.83
CA TYR A 215 0.07 -8.57 -4.54
C TYR A 215 1.13 -9.68 -4.65
N ARG A 216 0.84 -10.76 -5.38
CA ARG A 216 1.81 -11.85 -5.60
C ARG A 216 3.05 -11.37 -6.33
N VAL A 217 2.89 -10.56 -7.38
CA VAL A 217 4.01 -9.97 -8.13
C VAL A 217 4.85 -9.07 -7.23
N SER A 218 4.22 -8.19 -6.44
CA SER A 218 4.93 -7.30 -5.53
C SER A 218 5.67 -8.06 -4.42
N VAL A 219 5.08 -9.12 -3.86
CA VAL A 219 5.76 -9.97 -2.87
C VAL A 219 6.98 -10.68 -3.48
N GLU A 220 6.85 -11.17 -4.71
CA GLU A 220 7.96 -11.82 -5.40
C GLU A 220 9.09 -10.83 -5.75
N GLN A 221 8.73 -9.63 -6.24
CA GLN A 221 9.68 -8.54 -6.44
C GLN A 221 10.37 -8.15 -5.13
N ALA A 222 9.63 -8.00 -4.03
CA ALA A 222 10.22 -7.70 -2.72
C ALA A 222 11.21 -8.80 -2.28
N ARG A 223 10.83 -10.08 -2.41
CA ARG A 223 11.73 -11.21 -2.12
C ARG A 223 13.00 -11.17 -2.96
N PHE A 224 12.88 -10.82 -4.24
CA PHE A 224 14.02 -10.66 -5.12
C PHE A 224 14.94 -9.53 -4.63
N TYR A 225 14.39 -8.34 -4.37
CA TYR A 225 15.15 -7.19 -3.86
C TYR A 225 15.81 -7.45 -2.50
N PHE A 226 15.22 -8.26 -1.62
CA PHE A 226 15.85 -8.59 -0.34
C PHE A 226 17.06 -9.52 -0.43
N ARG A 227 17.25 -10.24 -1.55
CA ARG A 227 18.40 -11.16 -1.70
C ARG A 227 19.72 -10.40 -1.86
N GLU A 228 19.71 -9.27 -2.55
CA GLU A 228 20.90 -8.48 -2.85
C GLU A 228 21.59 -7.87 -1.60
N PRO A 229 20.90 -7.15 -0.70
CA PRO A 229 21.53 -6.63 0.52
C PRO A 229 21.91 -7.73 1.50
N LEU A 230 21.22 -8.88 1.50
CA LEU A 230 21.61 -10.05 2.27
C LEU A 230 22.97 -10.58 1.82
N ALA A 231 23.19 -10.71 0.51
CA ALA A 231 24.48 -11.13 -0.04
C ALA A 231 25.60 -10.16 0.38
N GLY A 232 25.36 -8.84 0.28
CA GLY A 232 26.31 -7.83 0.76
C GLY A 232 26.60 -7.93 2.27
N GLY A 233 25.57 -8.21 3.08
CA GLY A 233 25.72 -8.44 4.52
C GLY A 233 26.59 -9.65 4.85
N TYR A 234 26.44 -10.75 4.11
CA TYR A 234 27.30 -11.93 4.28
C TYR A 234 28.75 -11.65 3.86
N LEU A 235 28.98 -10.87 2.80
CA LEU A 235 30.32 -10.51 2.35
C LEU A 235 31.05 -9.66 3.38
N LEU A 236 30.41 -8.62 3.92
CA LEU A 236 31.02 -7.79 4.96
C LEU A 236 31.26 -8.57 6.26
N ALA A 237 30.35 -9.50 6.62
CA ALA A 237 30.56 -10.38 7.77
C ALA A 237 31.74 -11.33 7.56
N ALA A 238 31.90 -11.86 6.35
CA ALA A 238 33.01 -12.72 5.98
C ALA A 238 34.35 -11.95 5.95
N GLU A 239 34.33 -10.70 5.45
CA GLU A 239 35.49 -9.81 5.50
C GLU A 239 35.92 -9.52 6.95
N ASN A 240 34.98 -9.16 7.82
CA ASN A 240 35.27 -8.91 9.23
C ASN A 240 35.83 -10.16 9.94
N LEU A 241 35.29 -11.35 9.60
CA LEU A 241 35.83 -12.61 10.13
C LEU A 241 37.25 -12.87 9.62
N ALA A 242 37.53 -12.61 8.35
CA ALA A 242 38.86 -12.77 7.77
C ALA A 242 39.89 -11.79 8.34
N GLN A 243 39.47 -10.58 8.70
CA GLN A 243 40.34 -9.59 9.36
C GLN A 243 40.81 -10.05 10.76
N ARG A 244 40.12 -11.01 11.39
CA ARG A 244 40.51 -11.59 12.69
C ARG A 244 41.50 -12.75 12.58
N LEU A 245 41.77 -13.25 11.37
CA LEU A 245 42.74 -14.31 11.11
C LEU A 245 44.16 -13.74 10.95
N ASP A 246 45.17 -14.56 11.25
CA ASP A 246 46.57 -14.26 10.99
C ASP A 246 46.82 -14.02 9.48
N THR A 247 47.85 -13.24 9.17
CA THR A 247 48.15 -12.77 7.79
C THR A 247 48.28 -13.90 6.77
N GLY A 248 48.81 -15.06 7.18
CA GLY A 248 48.94 -16.23 6.30
C GLY A 248 47.61 -16.90 5.96
N GLU A 249 46.69 -16.99 6.94
CA GLU A 249 45.39 -17.64 6.77
C GLU A 249 44.34 -16.71 6.14
N ARG A 250 44.48 -15.40 6.35
CA ARG A 250 43.58 -14.37 5.83
C ARG A 250 43.44 -14.42 4.31
N THR A 251 44.55 -14.50 3.57
CA THR A 251 44.52 -14.51 2.10
C THR A 251 43.79 -15.74 1.57
N ALA A 252 44.02 -16.91 2.17
CA ALA A 252 43.33 -18.14 1.79
C ALA A 252 41.84 -18.14 2.18
N ALA A 253 41.47 -17.48 3.29
CA ALA A 253 40.07 -17.30 3.69
C ALA A 253 39.33 -16.34 2.75
N LEU A 254 39.92 -15.18 2.43
CA LEU A 254 39.34 -14.21 1.49
C LEU A 254 39.16 -14.81 0.09
N GLY A 255 40.12 -15.57 -0.41
CA GLY A 255 39.99 -16.28 -1.69
C GLY A 255 38.75 -17.18 -1.73
N ARG A 256 38.53 -17.98 -0.68
CA ARG A 256 37.35 -18.85 -0.57
C ARG A 256 36.03 -18.07 -0.51
N VAL A 257 36.02 -16.91 0.14
CA VAL A 257 34.83 -16.04 0.21
C VAL A 257 34.51 -15.46 -1.17
N VAL A 258 35.52 -14.96 -1.88
CA VAL A 258 35.37 -14.42 -3.25
C VAL A 258 34.90 -15.50 -4.21
N ASP A 259 35.51 -16.68 -4.18
CA ASP A 259 35.12 -17.82 -5.04
C ASP A 259 33.68 -18.25 -4.76
N GLY A 260 33.30 -18.36 -3.48
CA GLY A 260 31.92 -18.65 -3.08
C GLY A 260 30.92 -17.60 -3.56
N PHE A 261 31.32 -16.32 -3.57
CA PHE A 261 30.48 -15.23 -4.05
C PHE A 261 30.34 -15.22 -5.57
N ILE A 262 31.42 -15.48 -6.32
CA ILE A 262 31.37 -15.65 -7.78
C ILE A 262 30.46 -16.83 -8.13
N GLN A 263 30.61 -17.96 -7.43
CA GLN A 263 29.76 -19.14 -7.61
C GLN A 263 28.28 -18.82 -7.34
N ALA A 264 27.99 -18.08 -6.25
CA ALA A 264 26.64 -17.66 -5.90
C ALA A 264 26.06 -16.68 -6.94
N ALA A 265 26.85 -15.72 -7.41
CA ALA A 265 26.46 -14.74 -8.43
C ALA A 265 26.10 -15.42 -9.77
N ILE A 266 26.84 -16.46 -10.16
CA ILE A 266 26.55 -17.27 -11.36
C ILE A 266 25.25 -18.07 -11.18
N GLN A 267 24.93 -18.49 -9.95
CA GLN A 267 23.72 -19.26 -9.63
C GLN A 267 22.48 -18.39 -9.37
N VAL A 268 22.59 -17.06 -9.32
CA VAL A 268 21.41 -16.19 -9.19
C VAL A 268 20.55 -16.42 -10.43
N PRO A 269 19.32 -16.96 -10.28
CA PRO A 269 18.42 -17.11 -11.42
C PRO A 269 18.26 -15.74 -12.04
N GLN A 270 18.73 -15.58 -13.29
CA GLN A 270 18.49 -14.39 -14.09
C GLN A 270 17.01 -14.10 -13.94
N ALA A 271 16.68 -12.96 -13.32
CA ALA A 271 15.32 -12.59 -12.97
C ALA A 271 14.46 -12.92 -14.19
N VAL A 272 13.45 -13.77 -14.00
CA VAL A 272 12.54 -14.18 -15.07
C VAL A 272 12.08 -12.89 -15.71
N THR A 273 12.64 -12.55 -16.87
CA THR A 273 12.21 -11.40 -17.64
C THR A 273 10.74 -11.70 -17.83
N PRO A 274 9.82 -10.90 -17.24
CA PRO A 274 8.40 -11.21 -17.27
C PRO A 274 8.11 -11.39 -18.74
N THR A 275 7.92 -12.65 -19.14
CA THR A 275 7.64 -12.98 -20.51
C THR A 275 6.28 -12.35 -20.63
N THR A 276 6.23 -11.21 -21.33
CA THR A 276 5.01 -10.48 -21.60
C THR A 276 4.22 -11.38 -22.54
N ASP A 277 3.73 -12.50 -21.99
CA ASP A 277 2.81 -13.42 -22.60
C ASP A 277 1.48 -12.70 -22.53
N THR A 278 1.42 -11.66 -23.36
CA THR A 278 0.29 -10.79 -23.59
C THR A 278 -0.72 -11.65 -24.29
N GLY A 279 -1.48 -12.40 -23.51
CA GLY A 279 -2.76 -12.96 -23.91
C GLY A 279 -2.83 -13.46 -25.34
N GLN A 280 -2.08 -14.52 -25.68
CA GLN A 280 -2.65 -15.52 -26.58
C GLN A 280 -3.71 -16.30 -25.80
N GLN A 281 -4.72 -15.56 -25.32
CA GLN A 281 -5.99 -16.07 -24.86
C GLN A 281 -6.64 -16.61 -26.12
N THR A 282 -6.32 -17.86 -26.44
CA THR A 282 -6.94 -18.64 -27.51
C THR A 282 -8.43 -18.48 -27.35
N ASN A 283 -9.02 -17.67 -28.23
CA ASN A 283 -10.44 -17.42 -28.30
C ASN A 283 -11.12 -18.77 -28.55
N PRO A 284 -11.88 -19.33 -27.60
CA PRO A 284 -12.54 -20.62 -27.79
C PRO A 284 -13.62 -20.56 -28.89
N ALA A 285 -13.97 -19.37 -29.38
CA ALA A 285 -14.90 -19.20 -30.51
C ALA A 285 -14.30 -19.56 -31.88
N GLN A 286 -12.97 -19.70 -32.02
CA GLN A 286 -12.34 -20.02 -33.31
C GLN A 286 -12.16 -21.53 -33.57
N LYS A 287 -12.57 -22.40 -32.62
CA LYS A 287 -12.49 -23.86 -32.76
C LYS A 287 -13.76 -24.50 -33.36
N SER A 288 -14.75 -23.71 -33.77
CA SER A 288 -16.04 -24.24 -34.25
C SER A 288 -16.20 -24.21 -35.78
N GLU A 289 -15.23 -23.72 -36.55
CA GLU A 289 -15.35 -23.59 -38.02
C GLU A 289 -14.64 -24.69 -38.84
N GLU A 290 -13.91 -25.62 -38.20
CA GLU A 290 -13.10 -26.63 -38.91
C GLU A 290 -13.58 -28.07 -38.67
N ALA A 291 -14.90 -28.30 -38.83
CA ALA A 291 -15.46 -29.65 -38.83
C ALA A 291 -16.64 -29.76 -39.81
N THR A 292 -16.39 -29.57 -41.12
CA THR A 292 -17.18 -30.26 -42.16
C THR A 292 -16.36 -30.46 -43.42
N PRO A 293 -15.91 -31.70 -43.69
CA PRO A 293 -15.77 -32.16 -45.06
C PRO A 293 -16.62 -33.43 -45.30
N SER A 294 -17.36 -33.37 -46.41
CA SER A 294 -17.96 -34.47 -47.19
C SER A 294 -19.20 -35.17 -46.62
#